data_AF-A0A972S7V0-F1
#
_entry.id   AF-A0A972S7V0-F1
#
_cell.length_a   1.000
_cell.length_b   1.000
_cell.length_c   1.000
_cell.angle_alpha   90.00
_cell.angle_beta   90.00
_cell.angle_gamma   90.00
#
_symmetry.space_group_name_H-M   'P 1'
#
loop_
_entity.id
_entity.type
_entity.pdbx_description
1 polymer ?
#
loop_
_entity_poly.entity_id
_entity_poly.type
_entity_poly.pdbx_seq_one_letter_code
_entity_poly.pdbx_strand_id
1 'polypeptide(L)'
;MKDLITAILVKQPKLTAREIAKTLGIEKKEVNAFLYQNQDIFSQDEAFCWSLAIIPSVKKLERPMMNSELELNDIVKNKLIQLLDYVSHQ
;
A
#
# COMPACT_ATOMS: atom_id res chain seq x y z
N MET A 1 -6.46 5.31 18.37
CA MET A 1 -6.27 6.67 17.83
C MET A 1 -5.71 6.66 16.41
N LYS A 2 -4.66 5.86 16.13
CA LYS A 2 -4.07 5.67 14.79
C LYS A 2 -5.10 5.49 13.67
N ASP A 3 -5.93 4.45 13.72
CA ASP A 3 -6.87 4.11 12.64
C ASP A 3 -7.87 5.23 12.34
N LEU A 4 -8.30 5.95 13.39
CA LEU A 4 -9.21 7.07 13.27
C LEU A 4 -8.55 8.27 12.57
N ILE A 5 -7.33 8.64 13.00
CA ILE A 5 -6.56 9.72 12.37
C ILE A 5 -6.22 9.36 10.93
N THR A 6 -5.82 8.11 10.67
CA THR A 6 -5.58 7.61 9.31
C THR A 6 -6.85 7.71 8.45
N ALA A 7 -8.00 7.26 8.94
CA ALA A 7 -9.26 7.36 8.19
C ALA A 7 -9.64 8.81 7.87
N ILE A 8 -9.37 9.74 8.78
CA ILE A 8 -9.57 11.18 8.56
C ILE A 8 -8.63 11.69 7.48
N LEU A 9 -7.33 11.43 7.60
CA LEU A 9 -6.31 11.92 6.66
C LEU A 9 -6.38 11.26 5.27
N VAL A 10 -6.93 10.05 5.17
CA VAL A 10 -7.25 9.39 3.89
C VAL A 10 -8.38 10.14 3.17
N LYS A 11 -9.42 10.56 3.91
CA LYS A 11 -10.57 11.29 3.33
C LYS A 11 -10.23 12.75 3.04
N GLN A 12 -9.47 13.38 3.93
CA GLN A 12 -9.10 14.78 3.85
C GLN A 12 -7.65 14.93 4.31
N PRO A 13 -6.68 14.92 3.39
CA PRO A 13 -5.28 15.17 3.72
C PRO A 13 -5.06 16.65 4.03
N LYS A 14 -3.87 16.97 4.57
CA LYS A 14 -3.43 18.34 4.89
C LYS A 14 -4.32 19.02 5.94
N LEU A 15 -4.63 18.28 7.00
CA LEU A 15 -5.39 18.81 8.13
C LEU A 15 -4.47 19.19 9.28
N THR A 16 -4.78 20.28 9.96
CA THR A 16 -4.07 20.65 11.19
C THR A 16 -4.45 19.71 12.34
N ALA A 17 -3.58 19.57 13.35
CA ALA A 17 -3.88 18.79 14.55
C ALA A 17 -5.17 19.28 15.26
N ARG A 18 -5.52 20.55 15.11
CA ARG A 18 -6.76 21.15 15.66
C ARG A 18 -8.01 20.64 14.94
N GLU A 19 -7.96 20.50 13.61
CA GLU A 19 -9.10 20.00 12.83
C GLU A 19 -9.33 18.51 13.07
N ILE A 20 -8.24 17.74 13.16
CA ILE A 20 -8.28 16.32 13.51
C ILE A 20 -8.88 16.16 14.91
N ALA A 21 -8.41 16.94 15.89
CA ALA A 21 -8.93 16.96 17.26
C ALA A 21 -10.43 17.31 17.32
N LYS A 22 -10.86 18.31 16.56
CA LYS A 22 -12.28 18.70 16.46
C LYS A 22 -13.15 17.57 15.91
N THR A 23 -12.63 16.84 14.93
CA THR A 23 -13.34 15.69 14.31
C THR A 23 -13.45 14.51 15.28
N LEU A 24 -12.42 14.29 16.09
CA LEU A 24 -12.36 13.19 17.06
C LEU A 24 -12.97 13.52 18.42
N GLY A 25 -13.26 14.79 18.71
CA GLY A 25 -13.78 15.24 20.00
C GLY A 25 -12.75 15.13 21.14
N ILE A 26 -11.46 15.21 20.83
CA ILE A 26 -10.37 15.08 21.81
C ILE A 26 -9.50 16.34 21.85
N GLU A 27 -8.62 16.45 22.83
CA GLU A 27 -7.76 17.63 22.96
C GLU A 27 -6.69 17.70 21.86
N LYS A 28 -6.41 18.92 21.38
CA LYS A 28 -5.35 19.18 20.39
C LYS A 28 -4.00 18.64 20.86
N LYS A 29 -3.68 18.79 22.16
CA LYS A 29 -2.38 18.36 22.72
C LYS A 29 -2.18 16.86 22.58
N GLU A 30 -3.22 16.08 22.88
CA GLU A 30 -3.21 14.62 22.74
C GLU A 30 -2.98 14.20 21.28
N VAL A 31 -3.74 14.78 20.35
CA VAL A 31 -3.58 14.51 18.91
C VAL A 31 -2.19 14.88 18.42
N ASN A 32 -1.72 16.06 18.82
CA ASN A 32 -0.42 16.56 18.41
C ASN A 32 0.71 15.66 18.95
N ALA A 33 0.67 15.31 20.24
CA ALA A 33 1.64 14.39 20.84
C ALA A 33 1.63 13.03 20.13
N PHE A 34 0.45 12.49 19.83
CA PHE A 34 0.30 11.24 19.10
C PHE A 34 0.91 11.31 17.69
N LEU A 35 0.63 12.38 16.94
CA LEU A 35 1.17 12.57 15.59
C LEU A 35 2.71 12.69 15.59
N TYR A 36 3.28 13.46 16.53
CA TYR A 36 4.74 13.57 16.69
C TYR A 36 5.40 12.25 17.11
N GLN A 37 4.75 11.42 17.92
CA GLN A 37 5.25 10.09 18.28
C GLN A 37 5.22 9.10 17.11
N ASN A 38 4.41 9.35 16.09
CA ASN A 38 4.19 8.45 14.96
C ASN A 38 4.66 9.08 13.62
N GLN A 39 5.79 9.79 13.62
CA GLN A 39 6.35 10.43 12.42
C GLN A 39 6.77 9.47 11.31
N ASP A 40 6.89 8.17 11.60
CA ASP A 40 7.05 7.11 10.60
C ASP A 40 5.82 7.00 9.66
N ILE A 41 4.65 7.41 10.15
CA ILE A 41 3.35 7.22 9.48
C ILE A 41 2.71 8.55 9.11
N PHE A 42 2.99 9.62 9.85
CA PHE A 42 2.42 10.93 9.64
C PHE A 42 3.53 11.95 9.39
N SER A 43 3.38 12.73 8.32
CA SER A 43 4.28 13.83 7.99
C SER A 43 3.59 15.16 8.17
N GLN A 44 4.30 16.10 8.78
CA GLN A 44 3.89 17.50 8.87
C GLN A 44 4.56 18.31 7.77
N ASP A 45 3.82 19.20 7.12
CA ASP A 45 4.37 20.16 6.17
C ASP A 45 4.70 21.51 6.82
N GLU A 46 5.27 22.43 6.04
CA GLU A 46 5.66 23.77 6.49
C GLU A 46 4.45 24.63 6.95
N ALA A 47 3.23 24.28 6.54
CA ALA A 47 1.99 24.93 6.96
C ALA A 47 1.41 24.33 8.25
N PHE A 48 2.15 23.44 8.93
CA PHE A 48 1.70 22.69 10.10
C PHE A 48 0.55 21.72 9.84
N CYS A 49 0.31 21.39 8.57
CA CYS A 49 -0.71 20.43 8.17
C CYS A 49 -0.14 19.02 8.17
N TRP A 50 -0.94 18.08 8.66
CA TRP A 50 -0.59 16.68 8.72
C TRP A 50 -1.16 15.92 7.54
N SER A 51 -0.37 14.98 7.05
CA SER A 51 -0.73 14.03 6.01
C SER A 51 -0.16 12.67 6.38
N LEU A 52 -0.65 11.61 5.72
CA LEU A 52 0.04 10.34 5.80
C LEU A 52 1.42 10.53 5.15
N ALA A 53 2.48 10.26 5.92
CA ALA A 53 3.79 10.09 5.35
C ALA A 53 3.62 9.05 4.24
N ILE A 54 4.06 9.38 3.03
CA ILE A 54 4.01 8.45 1.91
C ILE A 54 4.81 7.24 2.39
N ILE A 55 4.11 6.20 2.87
CA ILE A 55 4.73 4.91 3.06
C ILE A 55 5.17 4.57 1.65
N PRO A 56 6.45 4.31 1.35
CA PRO A 56 6.84 3.75 0.06
C PRO A 56 6.18 2.39 -0.23
N SER A 57 5.22 1.94 0.58
CA SER A 57 4.33 0.83 0.33
C SER A 57 3.09 1.22 -0.48
N VAL A 58 3.31 1.90 -1.60
CA VAL A 58 2.83 1.34 -2.86
C VAL A 58 4.01 0.75 -3.63
N LYS A 59 4.60 -0.32 -3.08
CA LYS A 59 4.37 -1.58 -3.79
C LYS A 59 2.87 -1.70 -3.86
N LYS A 60 2.32 -1.17 -4.95
CA LYS A 60 1.16 -1.70 -5.62
C LYS A 60 0.83 -3.04 -4.95
N LEU A 61 -0.32 -3.13 -4.31
CA LEU A 61 -1.08 -4.37 -4.41
C LEU A 61 -1.43 -4.59 -5.91
N GLU A 62 -0.43 -4.60 -6.80
CA GLU A 62 -0.13 -5.81 -7.52
C GLU A 62 -0.14 -6.88 -6.43
N ARG A 63 -1.33 -7.44 -6.22
CA ARG A 63 -1.41 -8.85 -5.88
C ARG A 63 -0.25 -9.48 -6.68
N PRO A 64 0.63 -10.30 -6.10
CA PRO A 64 1.05 -11.41 -6.93
C PRO A 64 -0.28 -12.04 -7.33
N MET A 65 -0.78 -11.72 -8.53
CA MET A 65 -1.47 -12.71 -9.32
C MET A 65 -0.41 -13.79 -9.45
N MET A 66 -0.35 -14.62 -8.42
CA MET A 66 0.36 -15.86 -8.43
C MET A 66 -0.38 -16.65 -9.49
N ASN A 67 0.20 -16.59 -10.68
CA ASN A 67 0.25 -17.62 -11.71
C ASN A 67 -1.03 -18.45 -11.83
N SER A 68 -1.89 -18.10 -12.79
CA SER A 68 -2.80 -19.10 -13.36
C SER A 68 -2.83 -19.11 -14.88
N GLU A 69 -1.94 -18.38 -15.57
CA GLU A 69 -1.91 -18.42 -17.04
C GLU A 69 -0.51 -18.36 -17.66
N LEU A 70 0.56 -18.69 -16.92
CA LEU A 70 1.92 -18.73 -17.50
C LEU A 70 2.86 -19.86 -17.04
N GLU A 71 2.34 -20.92 -16.40
CA GLU A 71 3.13 -22.13 -16.07
C GLU A 71 2.64 -23.39 -16.81
N LEU A 72 1.73 -23.25 -17.78
CA LEU A 72 1.38 -24.34 -18.70
C LEU A 72 2.25 -24.33 -19.96
N ASN A 73 3.01 -23.26 -20.21
CA ASN A 73 3.69 -23.10 -21.49
C ASN A 73 5.00 -23.89 -21.53
N ASP A 74 5.84 -23.91 -20.50
CA ASP A 74 7.15 -24.56 -20.61
C ASP A 74 7.08 -26.10 -20.54
N ILE A 75 6.19 -26.66 -19.73
CA ILE A 75 6.03 -28.12 -19.66
C ILE A 75 5.32 -28.65 -20.92
N VAL A 76 4.27 -27.97 -21.39
CA VAL A 76 3.54 -28.38 -22.60
C VAL A 76 4.39 -28.14 -23.85
N LYS A 77 5.14 -27.03 -23.95
CA LYS A 77 6.07 -26.81 -25.06
C LYS A 77 7.16 -27.85 -25.09
N ASN A 78 7.80 -28.16 -23.96
CA ASN A 78 8.84 -29.18 -23.92
C ASN A 78 8.29 -30.57 -24.29
N LYS A 79 7.08 -30.92 -23.86
CA LYS A 79 6.47 -32.20 -24.22
C LYS A 79 6.03 -32.25 -25.69
N LEU A 80 5.57 -31.14 -26.27
CA LEU A 80 5.25 -31.03 -27.69
C LEU A 80 6.50 -31.15 -28.56
N ILE A 81 7.61 -30.51 -28.14
CA ILE A 81 8.90 -30.61 -28.83
C ILE A 81 9.40 -32.06 -28.82
N GLN A 82 9.33 -32.76 -27.69
CA GLN A 82 9.71 -34.18 -27.62
C GLN A 82 8.85 -35.09 -28.50
N LEU A 83 7.54 -34.82 -28.62
CA LEU A 83 6.64 -35.59 -29.48
C LEU A 83 6.89 -35.32 -30.97
N LEU A 84 7.21 -34.08 -31.35
CA LEU A 84 7.53 -33.72 -32.74
C LEU A 84 8.88 -34.30 -33.21
N ASP A 85 9.86 -34.37 -32.31
CA ASP A 85 11.18 -34.95 -32.60
C ASP A 85 11.10 -36.48 -32.84
N TYR A 86 10.23 -37.15 -32.08
CA TYR A 86 9.97 -38.59 -32.19
C TYR A 86 9.31 -38.98 -33.54
N VAL A 87 8.41 -38.14 -34.07
CA VAL A 87 7.72 -38.39 -35.35
C VAL A 87 8.60 -38.04 -36.56
N SER A 88 9.62 -37.18 -36.41
CA SER A 88 10.53 -36.82 -37.50
C SER A 88 11.67 -37.83 -37.74
N HIS A 89 11.87 -38.81 -36.85
CA HIS A 89 12.94 -39.80 -36.94
C HIS A 89 12.46 -41.26 -37.15
N GLN A 90 11.19 -41.45 -37.57
CA GLN A 90 10.69 -42.71 -38.14
C GLN A 90 10.61 -42.63 -39.67
#